data_AF-A0A7J9E1W4-F1
#
_entry.id   AF-A0A7J9E1W4-F1
#
_cell.length_a   1.000
_cell.length_b   1.000
_cell.length_c   1.000
_cell.angle_alpha   90.00
_cell.angle_beta   90.00
_cell.angle_gamma   90.00
#
_symmetry.space_group_name_H-M   'P 1'
#
loop_
_entity.id
_entity.type
_entity.pdbx_description
1 polymer ?
#
loop_
_entity_poly.entity_id
_entity_poly.type
_entity_poly.pdbx_seq_one_letter_code
_entity_poly.pdbx_strand_id
1 'polypeptide(L)'
;MIQMADVGVGICGWEGRQALMASDFAMGQFRFLKRLLLVHGHWNYHHLGYVVLYNFYRNAVFVLMLFCSCISSLEFRKSWGIVPVFKVGYLVRDLMFELNALS
;
A
#
# COMPACT_ATOMS: atom_id res chain seq x y z
N MET A 1 18.39 -9.62 20.57
CA MET A 1 19.15 -9.54 19.30
C MET A 1 18.25 -9.65 18.09
N ILE A 2 17.56 -10.78 17.86
CA ILE A 2 16.76 -10.98 16.62
C ILE A 2 15.52 -10.06 16.56
N GLN A 3 14.87 -9.78 17.70
CA GLN A 3 13.72 -8.86 17.79
C GLN A 3 14.06 -7.37 17.69
N MET A 4 15.35 -7.00 17.68
CA MET A 4 15.80 -5.61 17.54
C MET A 4 16.16 -5.26 16.09
N ALA A 5 16.20 -6.25 15.19
CA ALA A 5 16.42 -6.03 13.77
C ALA A 5 15.07 -5.74 13.08
N ASP A 6 15.09 -4.90 12.04
CA ASP A 6 13.88 -4.58 11.26
C ASP A 6 13.31 -5.81 10.53
N VAL A 7 14.15 -6.80 10.26
CA VAL A 7 13.76 -8.08 9.68
C VAL A 7 14.49 -9.20 10.42
N GLY A 8 13.74 -10.01 11.16
CA GLY A 8 14.27 -11.17 11.87
C GLY A 8 14.27 -12.44 10.99
N VAL A 9 15.44 -13.04 10.77
CA VAL A 9 15.53 -14.38 10.14
C VAL A 9 16.06 -15.39 11.14
N GLY A 10 15.23 -16.37 11.50
CA GLY A 10 15.57 -17.47 12.38
C GLY A 10 16.06 -18.69 11.61
N ILE A 11 17.04 -19.39 12.18
CA ILE A 11 17.56 -20.65 11.63
C ILE A 11 17.11 -21.81 12.53
N CYS A 12 16.57 -22.87 11.94
CA CYS A 12 16.11 -24.06 12.67
C CYS A 12 17.31 -24.96 13.02
N GLY A 13 17.68 -25.00 14.30
CA GLY A 13 18.63 -25.97 14.84
C GLY A 13 17.92 -27.16 15.51
N TRP A 14 18.70 -28.20 15.84
CA TRP A 14 18.18 -29.40 16.51
C TRP A 14 17.93 -29.18 18.02
N GLU A 15 18.67 -28.28 18.67
CA GLU A 15 18.64 -28.10 20.13
C GLU A 15 17.84 -26.87 20.61
N GLY A 16 17.43 -25.95 19.72
CA GLY A 16 16.71 -24.75 20.12
C GLY A 16 15.95 -24.06 18.98
N ARG A 17 14.63 -23.90 19.16
CA ARG A 17 13.72 -23.21 18.21
C ARG A 17 13.20 -21.86 18.71
N GLN A 18 13.62 -21.40 19.89
CA GLN A 18 13.16 -20.14 20.46
C GLN A 18 13.50 -18.93 19.56
N ALA A 19 14.69 -18.94 18.93
CA ALA A 19 15.09 -17.91 17.97
C ALA A 19 14.25 -17.93 16.68
N LEU A 20 13.72 -19.10 16.29
CA LEU A 20 12.85 -19.26 15.11
C LEU A 20 11.44 -18.75 15.37
N MET A 21 10.91 -18.99 16.58
CA MET A 21 9.57 -18.54 16.98
C MET A 21 9.51 -17.02 17.18
N ALA A 22 10.65 -16.40 17.49
CA ALA A 22 10.79 -14.97 17.68
C ALA A 22 11.19 -14.20 16.40
N SER A 23 11.27 -14.88 15.23
CA SER A 23 11.70 -14.30 13.95
C SER A 23 10.58 -14.28 12.91
N ASP A 24 10.56 -13.28 12.04
CA ASP A 24 9.56 -13.13 10.97
C ASP A 24 9.70 -14.19 9.88
N PHE A 25 10.95 -14.61 9.59
CA PHE A 25 11.25 -15.62 8.58
C PHE A 25 11.98 -16.81 9.19
N ALA A 26 11.41 -18.00 9.04
CA ALA A 26 12.01 -19.26 9.48
C ALA A 26 12.71 -19.98 8.30
N MET A 27 14.00 -20.26 8.46
CA MET A 27 14.82 -20.95 7.46
C MET A 27 15.50 -22.19 8.06
N GLY A 28 15.64 -23.26 7.28
CA GLY A 28 16.35 -24.47 7.73
C GLY A 28 17.87 -24.32 7.71
N GLN A 29 18.43 -23.58 6.74
CA GLN A 29 19.87 -23.39 6.56
C GLN A 29 20.17 -22.00 6.00
N PHE A 30 21.34 -21.45 6.32
CA PHE A 30 21.77 -20.11 5.86
C PHE A 30 21.89 -19.98 4.33
N ARG A 31 22.07 -21.10 3.60
CA ARG A 31 22.17 -21.10 2.13
C ARG A 31 20.91 -20.56 1.43
N PHE A 32 19.73 -20.71 2.05
CA PHE A 32 18.47 -20.24 1.47
C PHE A 32 18.26 -18.73 1.64
N LEU A 33 18.95 -18.10 2.59
CA LEU A 33 18.87 -16.66 2.83
C LEU A 33 19.25 -15.85 1.59
N LYS A 34 20.30 -16.28 0.87
CA LYS A 34 20.75 -15.61 -0.36
C LYS A 34 19.64 -15.56 -1.42
N ARG A 35 18.88 -16.65 -1.59
CA ARG A 35 17.79 -16.70 -2.58
C ARG A 35 16.56 -15.92 -2.10
N LEU A 36 16.27 -15.94 -0.80
CA LEU A 36 15.17 -15.14 -0.23
C LEU A 36 15.43 -13.65 -0.45
N LEU A 37 16.59 -13.14 -0.03
CA LEU A 37 16.90 -11.71 -0.12
C LEU A 37 17.01 -11.22 -1.56
N LEU A 38 17.72 -11.95 -2.43
CA LEU A 38 17.97 -11.48 -3.79
C LEU A 38 16.75 -11.61 -4.71
N VAL A 39 16.00 -12.71 -4.64
CA VAL A 39 14.86 -12.94 -5.54
C VAL A 39 13.59 -12.35 -4.95
N HIS A 40 13.22 -12.75 -3.73
CA HIS A 40 11.96 -12.31 -3.13
C HIS A 40 12.04 -10.87 -2.64
N GLY A 41 13.20 -10.43 -2.14
CA GLY A 41 13.41 -9.03 -1.78
C GLY A 41 13.28 -8.09 -2.98
N HIS A 42 13.90 -8.43 -4.13
CA HIS A 42 13.78 -7.63 -5.35
C HIS A 42 12.35 -7.57 -5.89
N TRP A 43 11.67 -8.73 -5.96
CA TRP A 43 10.28 -8.79 -6.40
C TRP A 43 9.36 -7.98 -5.49
N ASN A 44 9.46 -8.18 -4.17
CA ASN A 44 8.63 -7.44 -3.22
C ASN A 44 8.89 -5.93 -3.29
N TYR A 45 10.16 -5.52 -3.44
CA TYR A 45 10.50 -4.10 -3.57
C TYR A 45 9.90 -3.47 -4.83
N HIS A 46 9.96 -4.16 -5.97
CA HIS A 46 9.38 -3.70 -7.23
C HIS A 46 7.86 -3.56 -7.14
N HIS A 47 7.17 -4.56 -6.60
CA HIS A 47 5.71 -4.52 -6.42
C HIS A 47 5.28 -3.42 -5.45
N LEU A 48 5.97 -3.30 -4.31
CA LEU A 48 5.68 -2.28 -3.31
C LEU A 48 5.88 -0.86 -3.89
N GLY A 49 6.92 -0.68 -4.73
CA GLY A 49 7.12 0.55 -5.49
C GLY A 49 5.91 0.91 -6.36
N TYR A 50 5.40 -0.02 -7.17
CA TYR A 50 4.21 0.26 -7.99
C TYR A 50 2.98 0.59 -7.17
N VAL A 51 2.72 -0.13 -6.07
CA VAL A 51 1.56 0.12 -5.22
C VAL A 51 1.65 1.52 -4.61
N VAL A 52 2.82 1.94 -4.14
CA VAL A 52 3.05 3.28 -3.58
C VAL A 52 2.84 4.36 -4.66
N LEU A 53 3.47 4.23 -5.83
CA LEU A 53 3.30 5.16 -6.96
C LEU A 53 1.84 5.25 -7.41
N TYR A 54 1.14 4.13 -7.49
CA TYR A 54 -0.27 4.07 -7.85
C TYR A 54 -1.16 4.76 -6.82
N ASN A 55 -0.87 4.58 -5.53
CA ASN A 55 -1.58 5.24 -4.44
C ASN A 55 -1.43 6.76 -4.50
N PHE A 56 -0.20 7.25 -4.69
CA PHE A 56 0.07 8.68 -4.86
C PHE A 56 -0.64 9.25 -6.09
N TYR A 57 -0.61 8.54 -7.22
CA TYR A 57 -1.28 8.97 -8.46
C TYR A 57 -2.80 9.10 -8.26
N ARG A 58 -3.46 8.07 -7.70
CA ARG A 58 -4.91 8.12 -7.45
C ARG A 58 -5.29 9.23 -6.46
N ASN A 59 -4.54 9.38 -5.37
CA ASN A 59 -4.78 10.44 -4.39
C ASN A 59 -4.59 11.83 -5.01
N ALA A 60 -3.53 12.05 -5.79
CA ALA A 60 -3.27 13.33 -6.44
C ALA A 60 -4.38 13.70 -7.44
N VAL A 61 -4.84 12.75 -8.26
CA VAL A 61 -5.96 12.97 -9.19
C VAL A 61 -7.23 13.32 -8.43
N PHE A 62 -7.53 12.63 -7.33
CA PHE A 62 -8.71 12.92 -6.50
C PHE A 62 -8.65 14.33 -5.90
N VAL A 63 -7.51 14.72 -5.33
CA VAL A 63 -7.31 16.06 -4.76
C VAL A 63 -7.37 17.15 -5.84
N LEU A 64 -6.76 16.94 -7.00
CA LEU A 64 -6.81 17.88 -8.13
C LEU A 64 -8.23 18.03 -8.67
N MET A 65 -9.00 16.94 -8.76
CA MET A 65 -10.40 16.97 -9.17
C MET A 65 -11.26 17.77 -8.18
N LEU A 66 -11.05 17.58 -6.88
CA LEU A 66 -11.72 18.38 -5.83
C LEU A 66 -11.31 19.84 -5.89
N PHE A 67 -10.02 20.14 -6.10
CA PHE A 67 -9.51 21.50 -6.20
C PHE A 67 -10.09 22.24 -7.41
N CYS A 68 -10.07 21.62 -8.59
CA CYS A 68 -10.68 22.17 -9.81
C CYS A 68 -12.20 22.37 -9.64
N SER A 69 -12.90 21.37 -9.07
CA SER A 69 -14.33 21.50 -8.77
C SER A 69 -14.61 22.62 -7.77
N CYS A 70 -13.76 22.81 -6.77
CA CYS A 70 -13.89 23.88 -5.78
C CYS A 70 -13.70 25.27 -6.41
N ILE A 71 -12.71 25.43 -7.30
CA ILE A 71 -12.50 26.68 -8.06
C ILE A 71 -13.72 27.00 -8.93
N SER A 72 -14.22 26.02 -9.70
CA SER A 72 -15.43 26.18 -10.50
C SER A 72 -16.68 26.45 -9.63
N SER A 73 -16.73 25.87 -8.44
CA SER A 73 -17.79 26.14 -7.45
C SER A 73 -17.68 27.53 -6.83
N LEU A 74 -16.51 28.15 -6.79
CA LEU A 74 -16.33 29.55 -6.35
C LEU A 74 -16.96 30.55 -7.34
N GLU A 75 -16.95 30.22 -8.64
CA GLU A 75 -17.69 30.99 -9.64
C GLU A 75 -19.19 30.67 -9.63
N PHE A 76 -19.58 29.39 -9.49
CA PHE A 76 -20.98 28.98 -9.47
C PHE A 76 -21.73 29.36 -8.19
N ARG A 77 -21.03 29.50 -7.05
CA ARG A 77 -21.60 29.96 -5.77
C ARG A 77 -22.04 31.44 -5.82
N LYS A 78 -21.65 32.22 -6.82
CA LYS A 78 -22.25 33.54 -7.05
C LYS A 78 -23.65 33.46 -7.68
N SER A 79 -24.10 32.30 -8.19
CA SER A 79 -25.36 32.18 -8.93
C SER A 79 -26.32 31.11 -8.36
N TRP A 80 -25.91 29.87 -8.09
CA TRP A 80 -26.85 28.84 -7.59
C TRP A 80 -26.22 27.78 -6.65
N GLY A 81 -26.97 27.53 -5.56
CA GLY A 81 -26.98 26.43 -4.58
C GLY A 81 -25.90 25.33 -4.53
N ILE A 82 -25.42 25.12 -3.30
CA ILE A 82 -24.64 23.98 -2.77
C ILE A 82 -25.36 22.63 -3.00
N VAL A 83 -25.17 21.99 -4.15
CA VAL A 83 -25.62 20.60 -4.38
C VAL A 83 -24.66 19.71 -5.22
N PRO A 84 -23.74 20.19 -6.08
CA PRO A 84 -23.03 19.29 -7.00
C PRO A 84 -21.81 18.55 -6.40
N VAL A 85 -21.19 19.08 -5.33
CA VAL A 85 -19.92 18.53 -4.80
C VAL A 85 -20.11 17.17 -4.10
N PHE A 86 -21.25 16.95 -3.44
CA PHE A 86 -21.49 15.69 -2.74
C PHE A 86 -21.73 14.52 -3.71
N LYS A 87 -22.44 14.72 -4.83
CA LYS A 87 -22.76 13.63 -5.78
C LYS A 87 -21.55 13.04 -6.50
N VAL A 88 -20.53 13.85 -6.79
CA VAL A 88 -19.33 13.40 -7.51
C VAL A 88 -18.43 12.53 -6.61
N GLY A 89 -18.37 12.85 -5.31
CA GLY A 89 -17.60 12.06 -4.34
C GLY A 89 -18.13 10.64 -4.15
N TYR A 90 -19.45 10.46 -4.11
CA TYR A 90 -20.05 9.12 -3.98
C TYR A 90 -19.80 8.25 -5.22
N LEU A 91 -19.95 8.81 -6.42
CA LEU A 91 -19.77 8.06 -7.67
C LEU A 91 -18.33 7.53 -7.84
N VAL A 92 -17.32 8.33 -7.47
CA VAL A 92 -15.91 7.91 -7.54
C VAL A 92 -15.59 6.84 -6.49
N ARG A 93 -16.26 6.88 -5.33
CA ARG A 93 -16.07 5.88 -4.27
C ARG A 93 -16.70 4.53 -4.64
N ASP A 94 -17.87 4.55 -5.28
CA ASP A 94 -18.53 3.33 -5.78
C ASP A 94 -17.72 2.68 -6.90
N LEU A 95 -17.16 3.47 -7.83
CA LEU A 95 -16.33 2.93 -8.92
C LEU A 95 -14.98 2.35 -8.43
N MET A 96 -14.42 2.86 -7.33
CA MET A 96 -13.24 2.26 -6.68
C MET A 96 -13.57 0.96 -5.94
N PHE A 97 -14.79 0.83 -5.41
CA PHE A 97 -15.22 -0.36 -4.68
C PHE A 97 -15.45 -1.55 -5.63
N GLU A 98 -16.04 -1.32 -6.80
CA GLU A 98 -16.20 -2.37 -7.83
C GLU A 98 -14.85 -2.88 -8.36
N LEU A 99 -13.86 -2.00 -8.53
CA LEU A 99 -12.54 -2.39 -9.05
C LEU A 99 -11.71 -3.22 -8.05
N ASN A 100 -11.92 -3.03 -6.74
CA ASN A 100 -11.28 -3.84 -5.70
C ASN A 100 -12.02 -5.15 -5.40
N ALA A 101 -13.27 -5.31 -5.85
CA ALA A 101 -14.05 -6.54 -5.68
C ALA A 101 -13.78 -7.57 -6.81
N LEU A 102 -13.13 -7.15 -7.90
CA LEU A 102 -12.81 -7.98 -9.07
C LEU A 102 -11.37 -8.53 -9.09
N SER A 103 -10.55 -8.24 -8.07
CA SER A 103 -9.22 -8.83 -7.83
C SER A 103 -9.22 -9.75 -6.63
#